data_AF-A0A7S1R3D6-F1
#
_entry.id   AF-A0A7S1R3D6-F1
#
_cell.length_a   1.000
_cell.length_b   1.000
_cell.length_c   1.000
_cell.angle_alpha   90.00
_cell.angle_beta   90.00
_cell.angle_gamma   90.00
#
_symmetry.space_group_name_H-M   'P 1'
#
loop_
_entity.id
_entity.type
_entity.pdbx_description
1 polymer ?
#
loop_
_entity_poly.entity_id
_entity_poly.type
_entity_poly.pdbx_seq_one_letter_code
_entity_poly.pdbx_strand_id
1 'polypeptide(L)'
;AACAERSSAGAISSACATSDFAGQSTRRALTLASASPRRQVTNPAAPTGPGGPMRVVVDTSNLEMPGGGYYCERVGQSLPSRLFGGNQTVACVAEDLLSSARRAYLVDRIMPTAVRWIRERVGLAFSILGPLVVPRTATQACPGMHVPAAHMADGIDA
;
A
#
# COMPACT_ATOMS: atom_id res chain seq x y z
N ALA A 1 2.29 17.50 18.26
CA ALA A 1 1.56 17.57 19.54
C ALA A 1 0.08 17.83 19.23
N ALA A 2 -0.81 17.30 20.07
CA ALA A 2 -2.27 17.24 19.93
C ALA A 2 -2.81 16.08 19.06
N CYS A 3 -2.87 14.90 19.69
CA CYS A 3 -4.02 14.01 19.53
C CYS A 3 -5.20 14.60 20.32
N ALA A 4 -6.40 14.57 19.76
CA ALA A 4 -7.63 14.67 20.53
C ALA A 4 -8.73 13.87 19.81
N GLU A 5 -8.93 12.63 20.24
CA GLU A 5 -10.23 11.97 20.15
C GLU A 5 -10.88 12.04 21.53
N ARG A 6 -12.12 12.54 21.59
CA ARG A 6 -12.99 12.39 22.76
C ARG A 6 -13.72 11.07 22.66
N SER A 7 -13.45 10.22 23.65
CA SER A 7 -14.18 9.00 23.98
C SER A 7 -15.44 9.31 24.78
N SER A 8 -16.51 8.56 24.53
CA SER A 8 -17.54 8.23 25.54
C SER A 8 -17.61 6.70 25.54
N ALA A 9 -17.13 5.95 26.53
CA ALA A 9 -17.21 6.18 27.95
C ALA A 9 -16.04 5.51 28.72
N GLY A 10 -15.47 6.26 29.68
CA GLY A 10 -15.22 5.72 31.02
C GLY A 10 -13.94 4.92 31.31
N ALA A 11 -12.76 5.53 31.17
CA ALA A 11 -11.63 5.36 32.12
C ALA A 11 -10.51 6.38 31.80
N ILE A 12 -10.30 7.35 32.68
CA ILE A 12 -9.21 8.34 32.59
C ILE A 12 -8.27 8.06 33.76
N SER A 13 -7.08 7.51 33.49
CA SER A 13 -5.98 7.56 34.45
C SER A 13 -4.97 8.60 34.01
N SER A 14 -4.79 9.59 34.86
CA SER A 14 -3.94 10.77 34.74
C SER A 14 -2.47 10.42 34.95
N ALA A 15 -1.58 10.99 34.14
CA ALA A 15 -0.43 11.75 34.65
C ALA A 15 0.38 12.34 33.48
N CYS A 16 0.38 13.66 33.38
CA CYS A 16 1.48 14.39 32.78
C CYS A 16 2.70 14.23 33.71
N ALA A 17 3.83 13.78 33.18
CA ALA A 17 5.10 13.87 33.88
C ALA A 17 6.17 14.41 32.92
N THR A 18 6.55 15.64 33.19
CA THR A 18 7.78 16.31 32.74
C THR A 18 9.01 15.57 33.26
N SER A 19 10.06 15.41 32.46
CA SER A 19 11.45 15.60 32.92
C SER A 19 12.46 15.30 31.81
N ASP A 20 13.14 16.38 31.44
CA ASP A 20 14.57 16.56 31.18
C ASP A 20 15.46 15.38 30.78
N PHE A 21 16.16 15.68 29.70
CA PHE A 21 17.24 14.95 29.06
C PHE A 21 18.52 15.04 29.92
N ALA A 22 18.88 13.99 30.64
CA ALA A 22 20.21 13.83 31.23
C ALA A 22 20.64 12.36 31.17
N GLY A 23 21.85 12.13 30.65
CA GLY A 23 22.34 10.82 30.24
C GLY A 23 22.54 9.81 31.37
N GLN A 24 22.30 8.53 31.03
CA GLN A 24 22.98 7.36 31.58
C GLN A 24 22.68 6.14 30.68
N SER A 25 23.62 5.80 29.81
CA SER A 25 23.56 4.61 28.95
C SER A 25 23.77 3.34 29.78
N THR A 26 22.71 2.83 30.40
CA THR A 26 22.67 1.44 30.85
C THR A 26 22.34 0.56 29.64
N ARG A 27 23.31 -0.25 29.20
CA ARG A 27 23.12 -1.27 28.18
C ARG A 27 22.17 -2.33 28.73
N ARG A 28 20.87 -2.17 28.50
CA ARG A 28 19.92 -3.29 28.55
C ARG A 28 19.94 -3.95 27.19
N ALA A 29 20.55 -5.13 27.13
CA ALA A 29 20.36 -6.06 26.03
C ALA A 29 18.86 -6.35 25.93
N LEU A 30 18.22 -5.87 24.86
CA LEU A 30 16.93 -6.37 24.44
C LEU A 30 17.16 -7.81 23.98
N THR A 31 16.93 -8.75 24.88
CA THR A 31 16.69 -10.14 24.52
C THR A 31 15.54 -10.15 23.52
N LEU A 32 15.83 -10.49 22.26
CA LEU A 32 14.80 -10.79 21.28
C LEU A 32 14.03 -12.01 21.80
N ALA A 33 12.92 -11.76 22.50
CA ALA A 33 11.88 -12.75 22.65
C ALA A 33 11.50 -13.20 21.24
N SER A 34 11.67 -14.51 21.01
CA SER A 34 11.38 -15.25 19.80
C SER A 34 10.27 -14.59 18.98
N ALA A 35 10.64 -14.11 17.79
CA ALA A 35 9.68 -13.66 16.81
C ALA A 35 8.61 -14.74 16.63
N SER A 36 7.35 -14.40 16.89
CA SER A 36 6.19 -15.20 16.45
C SER A 36 6.46 -15.67 15.02
N PRO A 37 6.12 -16.91 14.65
CA PRO A 37 6.41 -17.40 13.31
C PRO A 37 5.73 -16.44 12.35
N ARG A 38 6.54 -15.62 11.65
CA ARG A 38 6.07 -14.89 10.48
C ARG A 38 5.41 -15.95 9.64
N ARG A 39 4.10 -15.84 9.46
CA ARG A 39 3.37 -16.62 8.46
C ARG A 39 4.18 -16.45 7.18
N GLN A 40 4.95 -17.48 6.83
CA GLN A 40 5.66 -17.52 5.57
C GLN A 40 4.54 -17.51 4.55
N VAL A 41 4.31 -16.34 3.96
CA VAL A 41 3.68 -16.29 2.66
C VAL A 41 4.67 -17.06 1.79
N THR A 42 4.33 -18.30 1.46
CA THR A 42 5.07 -19.10 0.50
C THR A 42 4.90 -18.40 -0.84
N ASN A 43 5.76 -17.41 -1.08
CA ASN A 43 5.97 -16.87 -2.40
C ASN A 43 6.57 -18.02 -3.24
N PRO A 44 6.02 -18.33 -4.42
CA PRO A 44 6.57 -19.37 -5.29
C PRO A 44 7.95 -19.00 -5.87
N ALA A 45 8.44 -17.77 -5.69
CA ALA A 45 9.78 -17.37 -6.11
C ALA A 45 10.65 -17.02 -4.90
N ALA A 46 11.58 -17.92 -4.56
CA ALA A 46 12.68 -17.61 -3.67
C ALA A 46 13.54 -16.48 -4.28
N PRO A 47 14.21 -15.64 -3.48
CA PRO A 47 15.23 -14.73 -4.00
C PRO A 47 16.34 -15.56 -4.67
N THR A 48 16.50 -15.41 -5.99
CA THR A 48 17.35 -16.28 -6.81
C THR A 48 18.45 -15.51 -7.56
N GLY A 49 18.39 -14.18 -7.61
CA GLY A 49 19.33 -13.36 -8.35
C GLY A 49 20.17 -12.43 -7.48
N PRO A 50 21.24 -11.85 -8.04
CA PRO A 50 22.09 -10.88 -7.36
C PRO A 50 21.27 -9.64 -6.94
N GLY A 51 21.71 -8.97 -5.88
CA GLY A 51 21.12 -7.71 -5.43
C GLY A 51 21.23 -6.59 -6.46
N GLY A 52 20.38 -5.57 -6.33
CA GLY A 52 20.29 -4.49 -7.29
C GLY A 52 19.21 -3.47 -6.94
N PRO A 53 18.97 -2.48 -7.82
CA PRO A 53 17.90 -1.53 -7.61
C PRO A 53 16.54 -2.24 -7.61
N MET A 54 15.61 -1.76 -6.78
CA MET A 54 14.24 -2.25 -6.80
C MET A 54 13.63 -2.10 -8.21
N ARG A 55 12.88 -3.12 -8.64
CA ARG A 55 12.07 -3.11 -9.86
C ARG A 55 10.62 -3.05 -9.45
N VAL A 56 9.89 -2.09 -10.02
CA VAL A 56 8.50 -1.81 -9.68
C VAL A 56 7.73 -1.72 -10.99
N VAL A 57 6.72 -2.58 -11.12
CA VAL A 57 5.75 -2.52 -12.21
C VAL A 57 4.46 -1.94 -11.64
N VAL A 58 3.90 -0.96 -12.34
CA VAL A 58 2.65 -0.30 -11.95
C VAL A 58 1.59 -0.68 -12.97
N ASP A 59 0.50 -1.27 -12.51
CA ASP A 59 -0.67 -1.57 -13.33
C ASP A 59 -1.71 -0.46 -13.17
N THR A 60 -2.11 0.15 -14.28
CA THR A 60 -3.08 1.27 -14.31
C THR A 60 -4.44 0.86 -14.84
N SER A 61 -4.73 -0.44 -14.98
CA SER A 61 -5.95 -0.96 -15.63
C SER A 61 -7.23 -0.41 -14.99
N ASN A 62 -7.25 -0.24 -13.66
CA ASN A 62 -8.35 0.40 -12.93
C ASN A 62 -8.70 1.79 -13.46
N LEU A 63 -7.71 2.57 -13.89
CA LEU A 63 -7.88 3.95 -14.38
C LEU A 63 -8.35 3.98 -15.84
N GLU A 64 -8.28 2.85 -16.55
CA GLU A 64 -8.60 2.75 -17.98
C GLU A 64 -9.97 2.14 -18.24
N MET A 65 -10.68 1.69 -17.20
CA MET A 65 -12.00 1.06 -17.29
C MET A 65 -13.13 2.03 -16.90
N PRO A 66 -13.63 2.86 -17.84
CA PRO A 66 -14.79 3.67 -17.58
C PRO A 66 -16.01 2.80 -17.27
N GLY A 67 -16.83 3.24 -16.32
CA GLY A 67 -17.99 2.49 -15.82
C GLY A 67 -17.64 1.29 -14.93
N GLY A 68 -16.36 0.94 -14.73
CA GLY A 68 -15.93 -0.18 -13.89
C GLY A 68 -16.10 0.07 -12.38
N GLY A 69 -16.49 1.28 -11.99
CA GLY A 69 -16.69 1.66 -10.60
C GLY A 69 -15.39 1.72 -9.79
N TYR A 70 -14.26 1.97 -10.46
CA TYR A 70 -12.93 2.03 -9.83
C TYR A 70 -12.48 3.46 -9.52
N TYR A 71 -13.06 4.46 -10.18
CA TYR A 71 -12.78 5.87 -9.97
C TYR A 71 -14.02 6.71 -10.27
N CYS A 72 -14.06 7.94 -9.73
CA CYS A 72 -15.17 8.87 -9.91
C CYS A 72 -15.17 9.48 -11.32
N GLU A 73 -16.28 9.33 -12.03
CA GLU A 73 -16.48 9.89 -13.37
C GLU A 73 -17.45 11.06 -13.39
N ARG A 74 -18.43 11.04 -12.48
CA ARG A 74 -19.50 12.04 -12.43
C ARG A 74 -19.82 12.42 -10.99
N VAL A 75 -20.21 13.67 -10.79
CA VAL A 75 -20.66 14.15 -9.47
C VAL A 75 -21.95 13.42 -9.08
N GLY A 76 -22.05 13.03 -7.83
CA GLY A 76 -23.19 12.27 -7.30
C GLY A 76 -23.15 10.78 -7.66
N GLN A 77 -22.13 10.31 -8.39
CA GLN A 77 -21.87 8.88 -8.54
C GLN A 77 -21.51 8.29 -7.17
N SER A 78 -22.16 7.18 -6.82
CA SER A 78 -21.84 6.43 -5.60
C SER A 78 -20.85 5.33 -5.93
N LEU A 79 -19.70 5.34 -5.26
CA LEU A 79 -18.68 4.30 -5.39
C LEU A 79 -18.42 3.62 -4.05
N PRO A 80 -18.30 2.29 -4.02
CA PRO A 80 -17.81 1.61 -2.83
C PRO A 80 -16.36 2.07 -2.55
N SER A 81 -16.07 2.36 -1.28
CA SER A 81 -14.72 2.63 -0.78
C SER A 81 -13.95 1.31 -0.71
N ARG A 82 -13.55 0.80 -1.88
CA ARG A 82 -13.03 -0.57 -2.00
C ARG A 82 -11.59 -0.75 -1.51
N LEU A 83 -10.90 0.32 -1.08
CA LEU A 83 -9.48 0.29 -0.74
C LEU A 83 -9.18 -0.30 0.65
N PHE A 84 -10.16 -0.42 1.55
CA PHE A 84 -9.91 -0.84 2.94
C PHE A 84 -10.94 -1.84 3.50
N GLY A 85 -11.60 -2.62 2.64
CA GLY A 85 -12.54 -3.67 3.09
C GLY A 85 -13.80 -3.14 3.77
N GLY A 86 -14.09 -1.84 3.64
CA GLY A 86 -15.32 -1.23 4.12
C GLY A 86 -16.46 -1.39 3.10
N ASN A 87 -17.66 -1.67 3.60
CA ASN A 87 -18.91 -1.58 2.81
C ASN A 87 -19.40 -0.13 2.65
N GLN A 88 -18.55 0.85 2.94
CA GLN A 88 -18.94 2.25 2.85
C GLN A 88 -18.98 2.67 1.40
N THR A 89 -20.07 3.34 1.04
CA THR A 89 -20.24 3.95 -0.27
C THR A 89 -19.98 5.45 -0.12
N VAL A 90 -19.13 5.99 -0.97
CA VAL A 90 -18.79 7.41 -1.00
C VAL A 90 -19.45 8.02 -2.23
N ALA A 91 -20.09 9.18 -2.03
CA ALA A 91 -20.61 9.98 -3.12
C ALA A 91 -19.48 10.83 -3.70
N CYS A 92 -19.23 10.70 -4.98
CA CYS A 92 -18.22 11.47 -5.71
C CYS A 92 -18.61 12.95 -5.74
N VAL A 93 -17.69 13.81 -5.31
CA VAL A 93 -17.80 15.27 -5.50
C VAL A 93 -16.98 15.72 -6.72
N ALA A 94 -17.04 17.01 -7.06
CA ALA A 94 -16.37 17.55 -8.25
C ALA A 94 -14.84 17.38 -8.18
N GLU A 95 -14.30 17.42 -6.97
CA GLU A 95 -12.87 17.26 -6.68
C GLU A 95 -12.40 15.82 -6.94
N ASP A 96 -13.27 14.83 -6.76
CA ASP A 96 -12.92 13.40 -6.90
C ASP A 96 -12.85 12.94 -8.36
N LEU A 97 -13.39 13.73 -9.29
CA LEU A 97 -13.49 13.33 -10.69
C LEU A 97 -12.11 13.10 -11.30
N LEU A 98 -11.89 11.88 -11.82
CA LEU A 98 -10.68 11.55 -12.55
C LEU A 98 -10.86 11.88 -14.03
N SER A 99 -10.77 13.17 -14.35
CA SER A 99 -10.75 13.64 -15.73
C SER A 99 -9.55 13.09 -16.50
N SER A 100 -9.61 13.14 -17.84
CA SER A 100 -8.49 12.72 -18.70
C SER A 100 -7.18 13.44 -18.36
N ALA A 101 -7.24 14.75 -18.12
CA ALA A 101 -6.07 15.55 -17.75
C ALA A 101 -5.49 15.14 -16.37
N ARG A 102 -6.35 14.88 -15.38
CA ARG A 102 -5.92 14.40 -14.06
C ARG A 102 -5.32 13.00 -14.14
N ARG A 103 -5.92 12.11 -14.95
CA ARG A 103 -5.42 10.76 -15.20
C ARG A 103 -4.06 10.79 -15.87
N ALA A 104 -3.91 11.55 -16.95
CA ALA A 104 -2.63 11.70 -17.65
C ALA A 104 -1.56 12.26 -16.69
N TYR A 105 -1.89 13.29 -15.91
CA TYR A 105 -0.94 13.82 -14.92
C TYR A 105 -0.54 12.78 -13.86
N LEU A 106 -1.49 11.98 -13.37
CA LEU A 106 -1.23 10.92 -12.40
C LEU A 106 -0.29 9.84 -12.99
N VAL A 107 -0.62 9.32 -14.18
CA VAL A 107 0.09 8.22 -14.84
C VAL A 107 1.44 8.66 -15.40
N ASP A 108 1.53 9.85 -15.98
CA ASP A 108 2.72 10.29 -16.72
C ASP A 108 3.71 11.07 -15.84
N ARG A 109 3.25 11.64 -14.71
CA ARG A 109 4.08 12.51 -13.86
C ARG A 109 4.22 11.97 -12.45
N ILE A 110 3.10 11.77 -11.75
CA ILE A 110 3.13 11.41 -10.32
C ILE A 110 3.70 10.00 -10.15
N MET A 111 3.11 8.99 -10.81
CA MET A 111 3.51 7.59 -10.65
C MET A 111 4.99 7.36 -11.00
N PRO A 112 5.52 7.82 -12.16
CA PRO A 112 6.92 7.58 -12.50
C PRO A 112 7.88 8.32 -11.57
N THR A 113 7.49 9.51 -11.09
CA THR A 113 8.31 10.27 -10.12
C THR A 113 8.37 9.55 -8.78
N ALA A 114 7.25 9.05 -8.27
CA ALA A 114 7.21 8.30 -7.03
C ALA A 114 8.00 6.98 -7.13
N VAL A 115 7.82 6.23 -8.22
CA VAL A 115 8.57 4.99 -8.47
C VAL A 115 10.06 5.27 -8.53
N ARG A 116 10.49 6.29 -9.27
CA ARG A 116 11.91 6.69 -9.33
C ARG A 116 12.46 7.03 -7.95
N TRP A 117 11.73 7.83 -7.17
CA TRP A 117 12.15 8.22 -5.83
C TRP A 117 12.40 7.01 -4.91
N ILE A 118 11.53 5.99 -4.96
CA ILE A 118 11.66 4.74 -4.20
C ILE A 118 12.86 3.93 -4.71
N ARG A 119 12.97 3.75 -6.04
CA ARG A 119 14.03 2.93 -6.67
C ARG A 119 15.44 3.47 -6.40
N GLU A 120 15.60 4.78 -6.34
CA GLU A 120 16.88 5.43 -6.04
C GLU A 120 17.33 5.25 -4.58
N ARG A 121 16.40 4.98 -3.66
CA ARG A 121 16.65 4.92 -2.22
C ARG A 121 16.66 3.50 -1.65
N VAL A 122 16.02 2.56 -2.35
CA VAL A 122 15.87 1.18 -1.89
C VAL A 122 16.68 0.24 -2.78
N GLY A 123 17.82 -0.19 -2.24
CA GLY A 123 18.57 -1.33 -2.77
C GLY A 123 18.03 -2.65 -2.22
N LEU A 124 17.96 -3.66 -3.08
CA LEU A 124 17.59 -5.02 -2.69
C LEU A 124 18.85 -5.88 -2.56
N ALA A 125 18.92 -6.68 -1.48
CA ALA A 125 20.00 -7.65 -1.30
C ALA A 125 19.93 -8.79 -2.33
N PHE A 126 18.73 -9.09 -2.82
CA PHE A 126 18.47 -10.12 -3.82
C PHE A 126 17.34 -9.71 -4.74
N SER A 127 17.40 -10.12 -6.01
CA SER A 127 16.32 -9.98 -6.96
C SER A 127 15.55 -11.29 -7.13
N ILE A 128 14.27 -11.17 -7.48
CA ILE A 128 13.46 -12.31 -7.91
C ILE A 128 13.68 -12.52 -9.40
N LEU A 129 14.16 -13.70 -9.82
CA LEU A 129 14.29 -14.01 -11.24
C LEU A 129 13.03 -14.70 -11.77
N GLY A 130 12.61 -14.31 -12.96
CA GLY A 130 11.40 -14.81 -13.61
C GLY A 130 10.12 -14.08 -13.18
N PRO A 131 9.00 -14.41 -13.84
CA PRO A 131 7.75 -13.71 -13.65
C PRO A 131 7.16 -13.97 -12.27
N LEU A 132 6.64 -12.90 -11.66
CA LEU A 132 5.89 -12.96 -10.41
C LEU A 132 4.41 -13.14 -10.68
N VAL A 133 3.89 -14.32 -10.36
CA VAL A 133 2.47 -14.63 -10.50
C VAL A 133 1.69 -14.09 -9.31
N VAL A 134 0.68 -13.27 -9.60
CA VAL A 134 -0.25 -12.77 -8.58
C VAL A 134 -1.21 -13.90 -8.18
N PRO A 135 -1.27 -14.29 -6.90
CA PRO A 135 -2.15 -15.36 -6.49
C PRO A 135 -3.61 -14.95 -6.65
N ARG A 136 -4.48 -15.87 -7.07
CA ARG A 136 -5.92 -15.62 -7.25
C ARG A 136 -6.62 -15.15 -5.96
N THR A 137 -6.06 -15.47 -4.81
CA THR A 137 -6.55 -14.99 -3.50
C THR A 137 -6.26 -13.51 -3.25
N ALA A 138 -5.40 -12.86 -4.04
CA ALA A 138 -5.10 -11.43 -3.91
C ALA A 138 -6.35 -10.57 -4.14
N THR A 139 -7.26 -10.97 -5.04
CA THR A 139 -8.52 -10.25 -5.28
C THR A 139 -9.50 -10.39 -4.12
N GLN A 140 -9.39 -11.45 -3.31
CA GLN A 140 -10.18 -11.60 -2.08
C GLN A 140 -9.64 -10.73 -0.95
N ALA A 141 -8.31 -10.62 -0.84
CA ALA A 141 -7.66 -9.75 0.14
C ALA A 141 -7.81 -8.25 -0.21
N CYS A 142 -7.89 -7.93 -1.49
CA CYS A 142 -7.99 -6.57 -2.02
C CYS A 142 -9.18 -6.48 -3.01
N PRO A 143 -10.43 -6.50 -2.53
CA PRO A 143 -11.62 -6.54 -3.39
C PRO A 143 -11.83 -5.29 -4.27
N GLY A 144 -11.06 -4.23 -4.02
CA GLY A 144 -11.12 -2.98 -4.77
C GLY A 144 -10.26 -2.89 -6.01
N MET A 145 -9.35 -3.83 -6.20
CA MET A 145 -8.39 -3.77 -7.30
C MET A 145 -8.80 -4.71 -8.42
N HIS A 146 -8.74 -4.21 -9.65
CA HIS A 146 -8.76 -5.07 -10.80
C HIS A 146 -7.35 -5.62 -11.00
N VAL A 147 -7.24 -6.93 -11.08
CA VAL A 147 -5.99 -7.60 -11.42
C VAL A 147 -6.22 -8.28 -12.77
N PRO A 148 -5.53 -7.85 -13.84
CA PRO A 148 -5.61 -8.51 -15.14
C PRO A 148 -5.37 -10.02 -15.03
N ALA A 149 -6.10 -10.79 -15.83
CA ALA A 149 -6.00 -12.25 -15.83
C ALA A 149 -4.57 -12.74 -16.16
N ALA A 150 -3.86 -12.02 -17.02
CA ALA A 150 -2.47 -12.31 -17.38
C ALA A 150 -1.53 -12.29 -16.15
N HIS A 151 -1.73 -11.35 -15.21
CA HIS A 151 -0.90 -11.29 -13.98
C HIS A 151 -1.09 -12.52 -13.09
N MET A 152 -2.23 -13.21 -13.19
CA MET A 152 -2.52 -14.44 -12.46
C MET A 152 -2.16 -15.72 -13.24
N ALA A 153 -2.02 -15.64 -14.56
CA ALA A 153 -1.73 -16.77 -15.43
C ALA A 153 -0.25 -16.86 -15.79
N ASP A 154 0.29 -15.76 -16.32
CA ASP A 154 1.65 -15.67 -16.87
C ASP A 154 2.60 -15.00 -15.87
N GLY A 155 2.06 -14.13 -15.01
CA GLY A 155 2.82 -13.35 -14.05
C GLY A 155 3.41 -12.08 -14.65
N ILE A 156 4.17 -11.35 -13.82
CA ILE A 156 4.72 -10.04 -14.16
C ILE A 156 6.24 -10.14 -14.18
N ASP A 157 6.84 -9.83 -15.33
CA ASP A 157 8.28 -9.60 -15.43
C ASP A 157 8.61 -8.17 -15.05
N ALA A 158 9.58 -8.01 -14.15
CA ALA A 158 10.01 -6.72 -13.62
C ALA A 158 11.46 -6.37 -14.01
#